data_AF-A0A2G9TVU3-F1
#
_entry.id   AF-A0A2G9TVU3-F1
#
_cell.length_a   1.000
_cell.length_b   1.000
_cell.length_c   1.000
_cell.angle_alpha   90.00
_cell.angle_beta   90.00
_cell.angle_gamma   90.00
#
_symmetry.space_group_name_H-M   'P 1'
#
loop_
_entity.id
_entity.type
_entity.pdbx_description
1 polymer ?
#
loop_
_entity_poly.entity_id
_entity_poly.type
_entity_poly.pdbx_seq_one_letter_code
_entity_poly.pdbx_strand_id
1 'polypeptide(L)'
;MNMSAVFLQNYTKLFTVTAKCNGLATTAKCKNAGAPNPRNCATCICPFGYGGTLCEKRAPKGKTIQIRVTALKNVRCKGGCVTSAIEPKVLVDKAMTSPR
;
A
#
# COMPACT_ATOMS: atom_id res chain seq x y z
N MET A 1 -16.38 18.32 23.10
CA MET A 1 -15.66 17.13 23.61
C MET A 1 -14.44 16.93 22.74
N ASN A 2 -13.25 17.04 23.36
CA ASN A 2 -11.95 16.87 22.74
C ASN A 2 -11.82 15.48 22.10
N MET A 3 -11.52 15.42 20.80
CA MET A 3 -10.95 14.21 20.20
C MET A 3 -9.83 14.64 19.25
N SER A 4 -8.61 14.31 19.65
CA SER A 4 -7.34 14.80 19.14
C SER A 4 -7.19 14.66 17.61
N ALA A 5 -6.71 15.73 16.97
CA ALA A 5 -6.48 15.89 15.53
C ALA A 5 -5.48 14.89 14.89
N VAL A 6 -4.92 13.96 15.68
CA VAL A 6 -3.96 12.95 15.21
C VAL A 6 -4.67 11.71 14.63
N PHE A 7 -5.93 11.42 15.01
CA PHE A 7 -6.68 10.25 14.52
C PHE A 7 -7.35 10.46 13.13
N LEU A 8 -7.48 11.71 12.67
CA LEU A 8 -8.20 12.07 11.44
C LEU A 8 -7.35 12.09 10.15
N GLN A 9 -6.01 12.16 10.27
CA GLN A 9 -5.10 12.21 9.11
C GLN A 9 -5.09 10.89 8.32
N ASN A 10 -5.37 9.75 8.97
CA ASN A 10 -5.42 8.43 8.32
C ASN A 10 -6.78 8.11 7.67
N TYR A 11 -7.88 8.67 8.20
CA TYR A 11 -9.23 8.39 7.72
C TYR A 11 -9.62 9.19 6.46
N THR A 12 -9.13 10.42 6.31
CA THR A 12 -9.40 11.27 5.13
C THR A 12 -8.80 10.68 3.84
N LYS A 13 -7.63 10.05 3.93
CA LYS A 13 -6.98 9.37 2.79
C LYS A 13 -7.74 8.11 2.35
N LEU A 14 -8.30 7.34 3.29
CA LEU A 14 -9.14 6.19 2.99
C LEU A 14 -10.52 6.60 2.43
N PHE A 15 -11.09 7.70 2.96
CA PHE A 15 -12.37 8.25 2.49
C PHE A 15 -12.31 8.75 1.03
N THR A 16 -11.24 9.43 0.64
CA THR A 16 -11.03 9.91 -0.74
C THR A 16 -10.77 8.79 -1.74
N VAL A 17 -10.19 7.67 -1.29
CA VAL A 17 -9.92 6.48 -2.12
C VAL A 17 -11.23 5.80 -2.54
N THR A 18 -12.16 5.60 -1.60
CA THR A 18 -13.46 4.98 -1.88
C THR A 18 -14.32 5.87 -2.78
N ALA A 19 -14.30 7.19 -2.57
CA ALA A 19 -15.07 8.15 -3.34
C ALA A 19 -14.83 8.09 -4.86
N LYS A 20 -13.58 7.84 -5.30
CA LYS A 20 -13.24 7.75 -6.74
C LYS A 20 -13.78 6.50 -7.43
N CYS A 21 -13.99 5.43 -6.68
CA CYS A 21 -14.48 4.15 -7.22
C CYS A 21 -15.97 3.93 -6.95
N ASN A 22 -16.66 4.91 -6.37
CA ASN A 22 -18.10 4.82 -6.09
C ASN A 22 -18.92 4.82 -7.37
N GLY A 23 -19.88 3.91 -7.48
CA GLY A 23 -20.83 3.83 -8.61
C GLY A 23 -20.31 3.10 -9.85
N LEU A 24 -19.05 2.67 -9.89
CA LEU A 24 -18.53 1.83 -10.97
C LEU A 24 -18.90 0.36 -10.74
N ALA A 25 -19.56 -0.26 -11.73
CA ALA A 25 -19.87 -1.69 -11.72
C ALA A 25 -18.60 -2.57 -11.69
N THR A 26 -17.48 -2.03 -12.17
CA THR A 26 -16.17 -2.71 -12.22
C THR A 26 -15.37 -2.59 -10.92
N THR A 27 -15.91 -1.94 -9.88
CA THR A 27 -15.22 -1.77 -8.61
C THR A 27 -15.02 -3.10 -7.89
N ALA A 28 -13.76 -3.37 -7.54
CA ALA A 28 -13.33 -4.57 -6.86
C ALA A 28 -13.93 -4.68 -5.46
N LYS A 29 -14.43 -5.88 -5.13
CA LYS A 29 -14.89 -6.23 -3.79
C LYS A 29 -13.71 -6.70 -2.94
N CYS A 30 -13.02 -5.74 -2.34
CA CYS A 30 -11.83 -6.00 -1.53
C CYS A 30 -12.15 -6.77 -0.24
N LYS A 31 -11.31 -7.74 0.11
CA LYS A 31 -11.40 -8.54 1.35
C LYS A 31 -10.44 -8.03 2.42
N ASN A 32 -10.60 -8.54 3.64
CA ASN A 32 -9.65 -8.34 4.76
C ASN A 32 -9.31 -6.87 5.05
N ALA A 33 -10.29 -5.96 4.96
CA ALA A 33 -10.09 -4.52 5.12
C ALA A 33 -9.19 -3.85 4.07
N GLY A 34 -9.06 -4.43 2.87
CA GLY A 34 -8.51 -3.74 1.71
C GLY A 34 -9.47 -2.67 1.16
N ALA A 35 -8.91 -1.69 0.44
CA ALA A 35 -9.67 -0.62 -0.21
C ALA A 35 -9.48 -0.66 -1.73
N PRO A 36 -10.48 -0.25 -2.53
CA PRO A 36 -10.30 -0.14 -3.98
C PRO A 36 -9.13 0.77 -4.33
N ASN A 37 -8.36 0.43 -5.36
CA ASN A 37 -7.25 1.27 -5.81
C ASN A 37 -7.82 2.47 -6.59
N PRO A 38 -7.59 3.73 -6.17
CA PRO A 38 -8.18 4.91 -6.80
C PRO A 38 -7.62 5.20 -8.20
N ARG A 39 -6.52 4.54 -8.62
CA ARG A 39 -6.00 4.60 -9.99
C ARG A 39 -6.55 3.49 -10.89
N ASN A 40 -7.00 2.38 -10.29
CA ASN A 40 -7.61 1.26 -10.99
C ASN A 40 -8.59 0.53 -10.07
N CYS A 41 -9.87 0.91 -10.17
CA CYS A 41 -10.92 0.42 -9.30
C CYS A 41 -11.17 -1.09 -9.39
N ALA A 42 -10.64 -1.79 -10.41
CA ALA A 42 -10.71 -3.25 -10.53
C ALA A 42 -9.68 -4.00 -9.66
N THR A 43 -8.82 -3.27 -8.93
CA THR A 43 -7.79 -3.84 -8.04
C THR A 43 -7.89 -3.26 -6.64
N CYS A 44 -7.37 -3.97 -5.64
CA CYS A 44 -7.37 -3.54 -4.25
C CYS A 44 -5.98 -3.16 -3.72
N ILE A 45 -5.95 -2.16 -2.85
CA ILE A 45 -4.83 -1.87 -1.96
C ILE A 45 -5.01 -2.72 -0.70
N CYS A 46 -4.11 -3.68 -0.50
CA CYS A 46 -4.21 -4.64 0.61
C CYS A 46 -3.52 -4.18 1.88
N PRO A 47 -4.02 -4.55 3.07
CA PRO A 47 -3.30 -4.35 4.32
C PRO A 47 -2.10 -5.29 4.44
N PHE A 48 -1.28 -5.06 5.46
CA PHE A 48 -0.08 -5.86 5.69
C PHE A 48 -0.41 -7.36 5.89
N GLY A 49 0.39 -8.24 5.28
CA GLY A 49 0.18 -9.69 5.34
C GLY A 49 -0.86 -10.25 4.37
N TYR A 50 -1.52 -9.39 3.58
CA TYR A 50 -2.46 -9.78 2.54
C TYR A 50 -1.98 -9.38 1.13
N GLY A 51 -2.32 -10.20 0.15
CA GLY A 51 -2.02 -9.98 -1.26
C GLY A 51 -3.08 -10.60 -2.17
N GLY A 52 -2.84 -10.57 -3.48
CA GLY A 52 -3.86 -10.91 -4.49
C GLY A 52 -4.68 -9.69 -4.91
N THR A 53 -5.44 -9.84 -6.00
CA THR A 53 -6.18 -8.74 -6.63
C THR A 53 -7.24 -8.17 -5.69
N LEU A 54 -7.84 -9.02 -4.85
CA LEU A 54 -8.91 -8.68 -3.91
C LEU A 54 -8.46 -8.84 -2.45
N CYS A 55 -7.16 -8.93 -2.18
CA CYS A 55 -6.60 -9.16 -0.84
C CYS A 55 -7.02 -10.49 -0.20
N GLU A 56 -7.28 -11.50 -1.02
CA GLU A 56 -7.73 -12.83 -0.64
C GLU A 56 -6.60 -13.76 -0.18
N LYS A 57 -5.35 -13.46 -0.57
CA LYS A 57 -4.19 -14.28 -0.23
C LYS A 57 -3.59 -13.77 1.07
N ARG A 58 -3.32 -14.67 2.01
CA ARG A 58 -2.65 -14.36 3.26
C ARG A 58 -1.27 -14.99 3.26
N ALA A 59 -0.27 -14.24 3.72
CA ALA A 59 1.04 -14.82 3.94
C ALA A 59 0.95 -15.95 5.00
N PRO A 60 1.68 -17.06 4.82
CA PRO A 60 1.71 -18.15 5.80
C PRO A 60 2.12 -17.64 7.19
N LYS A 61 1.40 -18.08 8.24
CA LYS A 61 1.69 -17.67 9.62
C LYS A 61 3.10 -18.14 10.03
N GLY A 62 3.80 -17.31 10.80
CA GLY A 62 5.10 -17.65 11.38
C GLY A 62 6.24 -17.75 10.36
N LYS A 63 6.07 -17.22 9.14
CA LYS A 63 7.13 -17.16 8.14
C LYS A 63 7.69 -15.75 8.04
N THR A 64 9.01 -15.62 8.09
CA THR A 64 9.71 -14.37 7.84
C THR A 64 9.73 -14.10 6.33
N ILE A 65 9.28 -12.91 5.92
CA ILE A 65 9.45 -12.46 4.53
C ILE A 65 10.93 -12.08 4.36
N GLN A 66 11.67 -12.85 3.57
CA GLN A 66 13.06 -12.54 3.24
C GLN A 66 13.12 -11.88 1.86
N ILE A 67 13.58 -10.63 1.83
CA ILE A 67 13.88 -9.91 0.58
C ILE A 67 15.39 -10.02 0.37
N ARG A 68 15.82 -10.83 -0.61
CA ARG A 68 17.23 -10.91 -1.02
C ARG A 68 17.40 -10.12 -2.32
N VAL A 69 18.07 -8.98 -2.22
CA VAL A 69 18.49 -8.22 -3.41
C VAL A 69 19.66 -8.96 -4.05
N THR A 70 19.47 -9.51 -5.25
CA THR A 70 20.50 -10.33 -5.93
C THR A 70 21.40 -9.50 -6.85
N ALA A 71 20.89 -8.40 -7.40
CA ALA A 71 21.68 -7.46 -8.18
C ALA A 71 21.00 -6.08 -8.20
N LEU A 72 21.82 -5.03 -8.24
CA LEU A 72 21.41 -3.67 -8.56
C LEU A 72 22.37 -3.14 -9.63
N LYS A 73 21.88 -2.92 -10.84
CA LYS A 73 22.71 -2.45 -11.97
C LYS A 73 22.44 -0.97 -12.23
N ASN A 74 23.49 -0.20 -12.52
CA ASN A 74 23.41 1.22 -12.90
C ASN A 74 22.77 2.14 -11.83
N VAL A 75 22.97 1.86 -10.54
CA VAL A 75 22.48 2.76 -9.47
C VAL A 75 23.32 4.03 -9.47
N ARG A 76 22.71 5.16 -9.84
CA ARG A 76 23.36 6.46 -9.83
C ARG A 76 23.34 7.03 -8.40
N CYS A 77 24.36 6.74 -7.60
CA CYS A 77 24.59 7.47 -6.34
C CYS A 77 25.74 8.48 -6.57
N LYS A 78 25.47 9.77 -6.41
CA LYS A 78 26.47 10.85 -6.55
C LYS A 78 26.33 11.78 -5.34
N GLY A 79 27.28 11.71 -4.42
CA GLY A 79 27.22 12.43 -3.13
C GLY A 79 26.15 11.92 -2.14
N GLY A 80 25.41 10.89 -2.52
CA GLY A 80 24.28 10.30 -1.80
C GLY A 80 23.38 9.53 -2.77
N CYS A 81 22.46 8.72 -2.25
CA CYS A 81 21.44 8.07 -3.07
C CYS A 81 20.14 8.88 -2.96
N VAL A 82 20.02 9.91 -3.81
CA VAL A 82 18.84 10.80 -3.86
C VAL A 82 17.62 10.16 -4.53
N THR A 83 17.79 9.01 -5.16
CA THR A 83 16.71 8.22 -5.76
C THR A 83 16.47 6.95 -4.96
N SER A 84 15.22 6.72 -4.54
CA SER A 84 14.78 5.45 -3.98
C SER A 84 15.07 4.31 -4.95
N ALA A 85 15.96 3.38 -4.57
CA ALA A 85 16.30 2.20 -5.38
C ALA A 85 15.29 1.07 -5.14
N ILE A 86 15.32 0.47 -3.95
CA ILE A 86 14.36 -0.56 -3.51
C ILE A 86 13.74 -0.07 -2.22
N GLU A 87 12.42 0.12 -2.22
CA GLU A 87 11.63 0.46 -1.03
C GLU A 87 10.60 -0.64 -0.75
N PRO A 88 10.88 -1.56 0.18
CA PRO A 88 9.90 -2.52 0.62
C PRO A 88 8.75 -1.81 1.33
N LYS A 89 7.52 -1.93 0.82
CA LYS A 89 6.30 -1.44 1.49
C LYS A 89 5.87 -2.38 2.62
N VAL A 90 6.80 -2.66 3.54
CA VAL A 90 6.60 -3.57 4.68
C VAL A 90 6.11 -2.86 5.93
N LEU A 91 6.19 -1.53 5.96
CA LEU A 91 5.61 -0.72 7.02
C LEU A 91 4.08 -0.71 6.92
N VAL A 92 3.44 -0.61 8.08
CA VAL A 92 1.97 -0.51 8.19
C VAL A 92 1.49 0.74 7.45
N ASP A 93 2.17 1.86 7.66
CA ASP A 93 1.92 3.09 6.91
C ASP A 93 2.69 3.08 5.58
N LYS A 94 1.95 2.77 4.51
CA LYS A 94 2.49 2.75 3.15
C LYS A 94 2.79 4.16 2.61
N ALA A 95 2.30 5.23 3.24
CA ALA A 95 2.58 6.61 2.85
C ALA A 95 4.01 7.04 3.17
N MET A 96 4.69 6.35 4.08
CA MET A 96 6.11 6.56 4.38
C MET A 96 7.06 6.10 3.25
N THR A 97 6.53 5.34 2.29
CA THR A 97 7.27 4.91 1.11
C THR A 97 6.76 5.67 -0.10
N SER A 98 7.64 5.92 -1.07
CA SER A 98 7.32 6.69 -2.27
C SER A 98 5.99 6.23 -2.91
N PRO A 99 5.04 7.14 -3.19
CA PRO A 99 3.77 6.82 -3.83
C PRO A 99 3.96 6.55 -5.32
N ARG A 100 4.57 5.41 -5.64
CA ARG A 100 4.65 4.92 -7.02
C ARG A 100 3.32 4.34 -7.46
#